data_AF-A0A0D7CUH9-F1
#
_entry.id   AF-A0A0D7CUH9-F1
#
_cell.length_a   1.000
_cell.length_b   1.000
_cell.length_c   1.000
_cell.angle_alpha   90.00
_cell.angle_beta   90.00
_cell.angle_gamma   90.00
#
_symmetry.space_group_name_H-M   'P 1'
#
loop_
_entity.id
_entity.type
_entity.pdbx_description
1 polymer ?
#
loop_
_entity_poly.entity_id
_entity_poly.type
_entity_poly.pdbx_seq_one_letter_code
_entity_poly.pdbx_strand_id
1 'polypeptide(L)'
;MEAGEVMSATMHDFPGYNVRLRMNVEDDAAEDHTHLARLAIGAVFSFSEGLCIPLAMEFSVAYWDSDFDIPIDSPERSKGNGMLRRRTLPPELDAKPYYLNSQMSLAEEIDSAAAISFIENFLSRDESDIDGLTVGWQEMQFNATMARLPDDDSQRDHNAVRLEVAGHSIDYPIENRDGSDWVNGPVGASVIHAPFEYRIHRDSGEMIFDITIYWSTWSPGGPGWPAVERGIARLTGGEWEREWVN
;
A
#
# COMPACT_ATOMS: atom_id res chain seq x y z
N MET A 1 -31.83 21.90 17.20
CA MET A 1 -30.56 21.26 16.80
C MET A 1 -30.91 20.41 15.61
N GLU A 2 -30.57 20.87 14.42
CA GLU A 2 -30.60 20.04 13.22
C GLU A 2 -29.50 18.98 13.38
N ALA A 3 -29.81 17.73 13.03
CA ALA A 3 -28.79 16.69 12.99
C ALA A 3 -27.77 17.10 11.93
N GLY A 4 -26.51 17.33 12.36
CA GLY A 4 -25.42 17.57 11.43
C GLY A 4 -25.35 16.43 10.42
N GLU A 5 -25.15 16.77 9.15
CA GLU A 5 -24.99 15.80 8.08
C GLU A 5 -23.77 14.93 8.40
N VAL A 6 -23.97 13.63 8.58
CA VAL A 6 -22.88 12.70 8.90
C VAL A 6 -22.11 12.44 7.61
N MET A 7 -20.79 12.63 7.64
CA MET A 7 -19.92 12.26 6.53
C MET A 7 -20.18 10.80 6.16
N SER A 8 -20.54 10.55 4.90
CA SER A 8 -20.83 9.22 4.40
C SER A 8 -19.96 8.86 3.21
N ALA A 9 -19.59 7.59 3.13
CA ALA A 9 -18.85 6.98 2.04
C ALA A 9 -19.53 5.68 1.64
N THR A 10 -19.36 5.27 0.40
CA THR A 10 -19.77 3.95 -0.08
C THR A 10 -18.53 3.16 -0.44
N MET A 11 -18.44 1.92 0.03
CA MET A 11 -17.41 1.00 -0.39
C MET A 11 -17.76 0.43 -1.76
N HIS A 12 -16.85 0.58 -2.71
CA HIS A 12 -16.91 -0.07 -4.02
C HIS A 12 -16.73 -1.57 -3.85
N ASP A 13 -17.53 -2.35 -4.57
CA ASP A 13 -17.31 -3.78 -4.68
C ASP A 13 -15.94 -4.06 -5.31
N PHE A 14 -15.34 -5.20 -4.97
CA PHE A 14 -14.10 -5.65 -5.60
C PHE A 14 -14.27 -5.66 -7.15
N PRO A 15 -13.31 -5.10 -7.91
CA PRO A 15 -11.94 -4.74 -7.52
C PRO A 15 -11.72 -3.28 -7.09
N GLY A 16 -12.76 -2.54 -6.71
CA GLY A 16 -12.64 -1.11 -6.42
C GLY A 16 -12.31 -0.28 -7.67
N TYR A 17 -11.93 0.99 -7.46
CA TYR A 17 -11.39 1.82 -8.53
C TYR A 17 -9.87 1.68 -8.60
N ASN A 18 -9.33 1.33 -9.76
CA ASN A 18 -7.92 1.02 -9.93
C ASN A 18 -7.20 2.11 -10.73
N VAL A 19 -6.03 2.51 -10.25
CA VAL A 19 -5.06 3.31 -10.99
C VAL A 19 -3.81 2.46 -11.14
N ARG A 20 -3.38 2.26 -12.38
CA ARG A 20 -2.14 1.55 -12.69
C ARG A 20 -1.10 2.52 -13.22
N LEU A 21 0.08 2.45 -12.65
CA LEU A 21 1.27 3.15 -13.09
C LEU A 21 2.35 2.13 -13.44
N ARG A 22 3.16 2.43 -14.45
CA ARG A 22 4.29 1.59 -14.86
C ARG A 22 5.56 2.41 -14.97
N MET A 23 6.70 1.78 -14.75
CA MET A 23 8.01 2.38 -14.93
C MET A 23 8.91 1.35 -15.61
N ASN A 24 9.53 1.72 -16.73
CA ASN A 24 10.51 0.85 -17.38
C ASN A 24 11.78 0.83 -16.53
N VAL A 25 12.27 -0.36 -16.21
CA VAL A 25 13.48 -0.60 -15.45
C VAL A 25 14.40 -1.62 -16.13
N GLU A 26 14.25 -1.87 -17.42
CA GLU A 26 15.01 -2.88 -18.17
C GLU A 26 16.53 -2.69 -18.01
N ASP A 27 17.00 -1.44 -17.99
CA ASP A 27 18.42 -1.10 -17.81
C ASP A 27 18.93 -1.31 -16.36
N ASP A 28 18.04 -1.26 -15.36
CA ASP A 28 18.38 -1.39 -13.93
C ASP A 28 18.04 -2.80 -13.37
N ALA A 29 17.23 -3.55 -14.10
CA ALA A 29 16.57 -4.80 -13.67
C ALA A 29 17.54 -5.91 -13.28
N ALA A 30 18.70 -5.96 -13.94
CA ALA A 30 19.63 -7.08 -13.85
C ALA A 30 20.63 -6.99 -12.69
N GLU A 31 20.86 -5.81 -12.09
CA GLU A 31 22.05 -5.62 -11.24
C GLU A 31 21.77 -5.21 -9.79
N ASP A 32 20.66 -4.52 -9.48
CA ASP A 32 20.41 -4.06 -8.10
C ASP A 32 18.93 -4.08 -7.68
N HIS A 33 18.47 -5.24 -7.20
CA HIS A 33 17.13 -5.37 -6.61
C HIS A 33 16.89 -4.43 -5.42
N THR A 34 17.94 -4.00 -4.70
CA THR A 34 17.81 -3.05 -3.60
C THR A 34 17.53 -1.64 -4.12
N HIS A 35 18.20 -1.24 -5.21
CA HIS A 35 17.90 0.02 -5.90
C HIS A 35 16.45 0.06 -6.38
N LEU A 36 15.99 -0.99 -7.07
CA LEU A 36 14.61 -1.09 -7.55
C LEU A 36 13.61 -1.03 -6.39
N ALA A 37 13.91 -1.70 -5.28
CA ALA A 37 13.08 -1.63 -4.09
C ALA A 37 12.99 -0.21 -3.51
N ARG A 38 14.09 0.55 -3.52
CA ARG A 38 14.12 1.96 -3.08
C ARG A 38 13.28 2.84 -4.00
N LEU A 39 13.31 2.61 -5.31
CA LEU A 39 12.45 3.31 -6.28
C LEU A 39 10.97 3.01 -6.01
N ALA A 40 10.62 1.73 -5.83
CA ALA A 40 9.25 1.29 -5.51
C ALA A 40 8.74 1.95 -4.20
N ILE A 41 9.52 1.87 -3.12
CA ILE A 41 9.17 2.50 -1.85
C ILE A 41 9.07 4.03 -1.99
N GLY A 42 9.99 4.65 -2.72
CA GLY A 42 9.94 6.08 -3.01
C GLY A 42 8.63 6.48 -3.68
N ALA A 43 8.14 5.68 -4.64
CA ALA A 43 6.87 5.92 -5.31
C ALA A 43 5.67 5.82 -4.35
N VAL A 44 5.63 4.80 -3.49
CA VAL A 44 4.55 4.65 -2.48
C VAL A 44 4.47 5.88 -1.58
N PHE A 45 5.60 6.30 -1.00
CA PHE A 45 5.60 7.41 -0.06
C PHE A 45 5.39 8.77 -0.73
N SER A 46 5.87 8.94 -1.98
CA SER A 46 5.57 10.13 -2.79
C SER A 46 4.08 10.23 -3.14
N PHE A 47 3.44 9.13 -3.54
CA PHE A 47 1.99 9.09 -3.75
C PHE A 47 1.23 9.39 -2.45
N SER A 48 1.63 8.73 -1.36
CA SER A 48 0.98 8.77 -0.06
C SER A 48 1.07 10.12 0.66
N GLU A 49 2.02 10.98 0.28
CA GLU A 49 2.31 12.23 0.98
C GLU A 49 1.05 13.10 1.17
N GLY A 50 0.67 13.29 2.44
CA GLY A 50 -0.50 14.07 2.86
C GLY A 50 -1.86 13.43 2.58
N LEU A 51 -1.89 12.23 1.98
CA LEU A 51 -3.09 11.51 1.58
C LEU A 51 -3.35 10.29 2.48
N CYS A 52 -2.32 9.50 2.74
CA CYS A 52 -2.45 8.28 3.54
C CYS A 52 -1.17 7.95 4.32
N ILE A 53 -1.31 7.10 5.32
CA ILE A 53 -0.22 6.56 6.13
C ILE A 53 -0.29 5.04 6.06
N PRO A 54 0.76 4.36 5.55
CA PRO A 54 0.89 2.91 5.66
C PRO A 54 0.89 2.41 7.11
N LEU A 55 0.11 1.37 7.41
CA LEU A 55 0.05 0.73 8.73
C LEU A 55 0.60 -0.71 8.72
N ALA A 56 0.57 -1.34 7.55
CA ALA A 56 1.23 -2.61 7.28
C ALA A 56 1.76 -2.65 5.84
N MET A 57 2.85 -3.38 5.66
CA MET A 57 3.47 -3.69 4.39
C MET A 57 3.84 -5.16 4.38
N GLU A 58 3.51 -5.87 3.31
CA GLU A 58 3.99 -7.21 3.02
C GLU A 58 4.98 -7.20 1.87
N PHE A 59 5.88 -8.18 1.89
CA PHE A 59 7.00 -8.25 0.98
C PHE A 59 7.32 -9.70 0.67
N SER A 60 7.45 -10.03 -0.61
CA SER A 60 7.87 -11.35 -1.07
C SER A 60 9.19 -11.27 -1.82
N VAL A 61 10.06 -12.25 -1.54
CA VAL A 61 11.37 -12.42 -2.15
C VAL A 61 11.54 -13.85 -2.62
N ALA A 62 12.30 -14.00 -3.70
CA ALA A 62 12.63 -15.28 -4.29
C ALA A 62 14.09 -15.28 -4.76
N TYR A 63 14.55 -16.43 -5.22
CA TYR A 63 15.72 -16.46 -6.09
C TYR A 63 15.34 -15.93 -7.47
N TRP A 64 16.29 -15.33 -8.17
CA TRP A 64 16.10 -14.75 -9.49
C TRP A 64 17.11 -15.31 -10.48
N ASP A 65 16.63 -15.51 -11.70
CA ASP A 65 17.46 -15.70 -12.87
C ASP A 65 17.82 -14.31 -13.42
N SER A 66 19.08 -13.91 -13.27
CA SER A 66 19.56 -12.60 -13.71
C SER A 66 19.58 -12.42 -15.22
N ASP A 67 19.65 -13.52 -15.99
CA ASP A 67 19.72 -13.44 -17.45
C ASP A 67 18.36 -13.11 -18.07
N PHE A 68 17.28 -13.52 -17.40
CA PHE A 68 15.90 -13.35 -17.87
C PHE A 68 15.07 -12.38 -17.03
N ASP A 69 15.62 -11.89 -15.91
CA ASP A 69 14.91 -11.09 -14.90
C ASP A 69 13.56 -11.71 -14.51
N ILE A 70 13.59 -12.99 -14.14
CA ILE A 70 12.42 -13.72 -13.67
C ILE A 70 12.70 -14.39 -12.33
N PRO A 71 11.67 -14.49 -11.47
CA PRO A 71 11.80 -15.29 -10.27
C PRO A 71 11.90 -16.78 -10.57
N ILE A 72 12.64 -17.50 -9.72
CA ILE A 72 12.77 -18.95 -9.74
C ILE A 72 11.84 -19.52 -8.67
N ASP A 73 10.82 -20.26 -9.08
CA ASP A 73 9.83 -20.87 -8.18
C ASP A 73 10.39 -22.06 -7.37
N SER A 74 11.42 -22.73 -7.89
CA SER A 74 12.02 -23.88 -7.24
C SER A 74 13.54 -23.92 -7.44
N PRO A 75 14.32 -24.02 -6.37
CA PRO A 75 13.88 -24.20 -4.97
C PRO A 75 13.35 -22.91 -4.33
N GLU A 76 12.41 -23.04 -3.40
CA GLU A 76 11.89 -21.91 -2.62
C GLU A 76 12.93 -21.39 -1.63
N ARG A 77 12.96 -20.07 -1.41
CA ARG A 77 13.79 -19.45 -0.38
C ARG A 77 13.14 -19.59 0.99
N SER A 78 13.92 -19.99 1.99
CA SER A 78 13.47 -20.17 3.39
C SER A 78 12.85 -18.89 3.99
N LYS A 79 13.44 -17.73 3.70
CA LYS A 79 12.96 -16.39 4.03
C LYS A 79 12.27 -15.76 2.83
N GLY A 80 11.18 -16.36 2.37
CA GLY A 80 10.44 -15.92 1.18
C GLY A 80 9.46 -14.77 1.43
N ASN A 81 8.83 -14.69 2.60
CA ASN A 81 7.78 -13.70 2.88
C ASN A 81 8.01 -12.96 4.19
N GLY A 82 7.73 -11.66 4.19
CA GLY A 82 7.85 -10.78 5.34
C GLY A 82 6.67 -9.83 5.49
N MET A 83 6.40 -9.42 6.72
CA MET A 83 5.46 -8.34 7.04
C MET A 83 6.12 -7.30 7.93
N LEU A 84 6.17 -6.05 7.49
CA LEU A 84 6.45 -4.90 8.34
C LEU A 84 5.13 -4.32 8.83
N ARG A 85 4.97 -4.19 10.15
CA ARG A 85 3.73 -3.68 10.75
C ARG A 85 4.03 -2.63 11.79
N ARG A 86 3.16 -1.63 11.90
CA ARG A 86 3.24 -0.69 13.02
C ARG A 86 3.07 -1.43 14.34
N ARG A 87 3.88 -1.09 15.35
CA ARG A 87 3.88 -1.72 16.67
C ARG A 87 2.54 -1.51 17.37
N THR A 88 2.01 -0.30 17.27
CA THR A 88 0.72 0.09 17.82
C THR A 88 -0.24 0.38 16.68
N LEU A 89 -1.25 -0.47 16.55
CA LEU A 89 -2.35 -0.28 15.60
C LEU A 89 -3.58 0.28 16.32
N PRO A 90 -4.47 0.97 15.61
CA PRO A 90 -5.82 1.24 16.11
C PRO A 90 -6.48 -0.07 16.58
N PRO A 91 -7.22 -0.08 17.71
CA PRO A 91 -7.74 -1.31 18.31
C PRO A 91 -8.61 -2.16 17.38
N GLU A 92 -9.31 -1.52 16.44
CA GLU A 92 -10.27 -2.12 15.52
C GLU A 92 -9.61 -2.65 14.23
N LEU A 93 -8.34 -2.29 13.98
CA LEU A 93 -7.63 -2.62 12.74
C LEU A 93 -7.14 -4.07 12.74
N ASP A 94 -7.51 -4.83 11.70
CA ASP A 94 -7.09 -6.23 11.52
C ASP A 94 -6.01 -6.37 10.44
N ALA A 95 -4.78 -5.93 10.74
CA ALA A 95 -3.63 -6.10 9.85
C ALA A 95 -2.93 -7.45 10.11
N LYS A 96 -3.38 -8.49 9.40
CA LYS A 96 -2.80 -9.85 9.40
C LYS A 96 -1.97 -10.09 8.13
N PRO A 97 -0.93 -10.95 8.20
CA PRO A 97 -0.22 -11.36 7.00
C PRO A 97 -1.13 -12.12 6.03
N TYR A 98 -1.02 -11.78 4.76
CA TYR A 98 -1.61 -12.47 3.62
C TYR A 98 -0.81 -13.74 3.29
N TYR A 99 0.52 -13.65 3.21
CA TYR A 99 1.33 -14.84 2.92
C TYR A 99 1.50 -15.72 4.16
N LEU A 100 1.39 -17.04 3.93
CA LEU A 100 1.71 -18.05 4.93
C LEU A 100 3.17 -17.93 5.36
N ASN A 101 3.42 -18.14 6.66
CA ASN A 101 4.76 -18.11 7.28
C ASN A 101 5.51 -16.78 7.13
N SER A 102 4.81 -15.66 6.91
CA SER A 102 5.42 -14.33 6.88
C SER A 102 6.17 -14.03 8.17
N GLN A 103 7.46 -13.68 8.04
CA GLN A 103 8.25 -13.22 9.18
C GLN A 103 7.87 -11.77 9.52
N MET A 104 7.38 -11.56 10.74
CA MET A 104 6.84 -10.26 11.16
C MET A 104 7.93 -9.38 11.81
N SER A 105 8.05 -8.15 11.33
CA SER A 105 8.85 -7.07 11.91
C SER A 105 7.94 -5.94 12.38
N LEU A 106 8.30 -5.30 13.50
CA LEU A 106 7.53 -4.21 14.10
C LEU A 106 8.32 -2.90 14.08
N ALA A 107 7.69 -1.82 13.64
CA ALA A 107 8.23 -0.45 13.68
C ALA A 107 7.28 0.50 14.40
N GLU A 108 7.78 1.60 14.99
CA GLU A 108 6.91 2.60 15.62
C GLU A 108 6.01 3.31 14.59
N GLU A 109 6.58 3.58 13.41
CA GLU A 109 5.92 4.11 12.23
C GLU A 109 6.47 3.40 10.99
N ILE A 110 5.65 3.26 9.96
CA ILE A 110 6.09 2.75 8.65
C ILE A 110 6.36 3.95 7.77
N ASP A 111 7.59 4.45 7.84
CA ASP A 111 8.13 5.46 6.93
C ASP A 111 9.03 4.82 5.86
N SER A 112 9.52 5.65 4.93
CA SER A 112 10.40 5.19 3.85
C SER A 112 11.68 4.53 4.38
N ALA A 113 12.27 5.06 5.46
CA ALA A 113 13.51 4.54 6.01
C ALA A 113 13.32 3.17 6.69
N ALA A 114 12.23 3.00 7.43
CA ALA A 114 11.84 1.75 8.06
C ALA A 114 11.51 0.68 7.00
N ALA A 115 10.76 1.04 5.96
CA ALA A 115 10.42 0.14 4.86
C ALA A 115 11.67 -0.33 4.09
N ILE A 116 12.56 0.59 3.74
CA ILE A 116 13.83 0.25 3.06
C ILE A 116 14.69 -0.65 3.94
N SER A 117 14.87 -0.30 5.22
CA SER A 117 15.67 -1.10 6.15
C SER A 117 15.12 -2.52 6.31
N PHE A 118 13.79 -2.64 6.33
CA PHE A 118 13.09 -3.93 6.36
C PHE A 118 13.35 -4.73 5.08
N ILE A 119 13.20 -4.13 3.89
CA ILE A 119 13.46 -4.79 2.61
C ILE A 119 14.92 -5.25 2.50
N GLU A 120 15.87 -4.38 2.85
CA GLU A 120 17.30 -4.70 2.79
C GLU A 120 17.65 -5.91 3.66
N ASN A 121 17.01 -6.04 4.83
CA ASN A 121 17.17 -7.23 5.67
C ASN A 121 16.61 -8.51 5.03
N PHE A 122 15.58 -8.40 4.18
CA PHE A 122 15.07 -9.55 3.44
C PHE A 122 15.90 -9.86 2.21
N LEU A 123 16.42 -8.85 1.51
CA LEU A 123 17.29 -9.05 0.35
C LEU A 123 18.72 -9.48 0.73
N SER A 124 19.15 -9.24 1.97
CA SER A 124 20.46 -9.68 2.44
C SER A 124 20.59 -11.21 2.39
N ARG A 125 21.76 -11.67 1.96
CA ARG A 125 22.10 -13.10 1.87
C ARG A 125 22.10 -13.77 3.25
N ASP A 126 21.53 -14.96 3.32
CA ASP A 126 21.49 -15.86 4.48
C ASP A 126 22.38 -17.10 4.23
N GLU A 127 22.78 -17.80 5.29
CA GLU A 127 23.56 -19.04 5.17
C GLU A 127 22.82 -20.17 4.43
N SER A 128 21.48 -20.12 4.42
CA SER A 128 20.62 -21.04 3.68
C SER A 128 20.43 -20.67 2.20
N ASP A 129 20.94 -19.51 1.76
CA ASP A 129 20.82 -19.09 0.37
C ASP A 129 21.73 -19.91 -0.56
N ILE A 130 21.22 -20.22 -1.75
CA ILE A 130 21.92 -21.08 -2.70
C ILE A 130 23.01 -20.31 -3.44
N ASP A 131 24.20 -20.89 -3.48
CA ASP A 131 25.33 -20.31 -4.20
C ASP A 131 25.05 -20.16 -5.70
N GLY A 132 25.31 -18.96 -6.21
CA GLY A 132 25.14 -18.61 -7.62
C GLY A 132 23.76 -18.09 -8.00
N LEU A 133 22.78 -18.11 -7.09
CA LEU A 133 21.48 -17.48 -7.30
C LEU A 133 21.43 -16.10 -6.65
N THR A 134 20.83 -15.14 -7.34
CA THR A 134 20.57 -13.81 -6.81
C THR A 134 19.26 -13.81 -6.03
N VAL A 135 19.21 -13.08 -4.91
CA VAL A 135 17.97 -12.84 -4.16
C VAL A 135 17.39 -11.51 -4.61
N GLY A 136 16.11 -11.53 -4.96
CA GLY A 136 15.39 -10.36 -5.43
C GLY A 136 13.95 -10.37 -4.94
N TRP A 137 13.27 -9.24 -5.06
CA TRP A 137 11.89 -9.10 -4.63
C TRP A 137 10.93 -9.23 -5.80
N GLN A 138 9.79 -9.87 -5.54
CA GLN A 138 8.72 -10.05 -6.53
C GLN A 138 7.64 -8.99 -6.35
N GLU A 139 7.22 -8.79 -5.09
CA GLU A 139 6.04 -8.00 -4.78
C GLU A 139 6.14 -7.30 -3.42
N MET A 140 5.59 -6.09 -3.38
CA MET A 140 5.31 -5.32 -2.18
C MET A 140 3.82 -5.03 -2.13
N GLN A 141 3.18 -5.27 -0.99
CA GLN A 141 1.77 -4.93 -0.78
C GLN A 141 1.60 -4.05 0.45
N PHE A 142 0.70 -3.08 0.38
CA PHE A 142 0.26 -2.27 1.52
C PHE A 142 -1.24 -2.46 1.68
N ASN A 143 -1.61 -3.39 2.55
CA ASN A 143 -2.99 -3.86 2.74
C ASN A 143 -3.69 -3.23 3.95
N ALA A 144 -2.97 -2.44 4.76
CA ALA A 144 -3.57 -1.65 5.82
C ALA A 144 -3.05 -0.21 5.73
N THR A 145 -3.98 0.73 5.60
CA THR A 145 -3.68 2.16 5.47
C THR A 145 -4.63 2.99 6.32
N MET A 146 -4.15 4.17 6.67
CA MET A 146 -4.95 5.24 7.26
C MET A 146 -5.03 6.38 6.25
N ALA A 147 -6.23 6.76 5.84
CA ALA A 147 -6.47 7.78 4.82
C ALA A 147 -6.96 9.08 5.46
N ARG A 148 -6.44 10.21 4.98
CA ARG A 148 -6.85 11.53 5.42
C ARG A 148 -8.21 11.88 4.81
N LEU A 149 -9.15 12.26 5.65
CA LEU A 149 -10.44 12.78 5.20
C LEU A 149 -10.24 14.17 4.58
N PRO A 150 -11.00 14.53 3.52
CA PRO A 150 -10.97 15.88 2.98
C PRO A 150 -11.32 16.92 4.04
N ASP A 151 -10.62 18.06 4.03
CA ASP A 151 -10.92 19.15 4.94
C ASP A 151 -12.35 19.67 4.66
N ASP A 152 -13.24 19.53 5.64
CA ASP A 152 -14.57 20.14 5.60
C ASP A 152 -14.74 21.07 6.80
N ASP A 153 -14.69 22.37 6.53
CA ASP A 153 -14.84 23.44 7.53
C ASP A 153 -16.18 23.39 8.27
N SER A 154 -17.18 22.69 7.74
CA SER A 154 -18.51 22.56 8.34
C SER A 154 -18.64 21.38 9.33
N GLN A 155 -17.61 20.54 9.50
CA GLN A 155 -17.75 19.18 10.04
C GLN A 155 -16.84 18.84 11.25
N ARG A 156 -16.36 19.82 12.02
CA ARG A 156 -15.35 19.62 13.08
C ARG A 156 -15.76 18.80 14.32
N ASP A 157 -16.98 18.28 14.40
CA ASP A 157 -17.49 17.55 15.58
C ASP A 157 -17.84 16.07 15.31
N HIS A 158 -17.45 15.50 14.17
CA HIS A 158 -17.70 14.08 13.88
C HIS A 158 -16.63 13.18 14.50
N ASN A 159 -17.07 12.16 15.23
CA ASN A 159 -16.19 11.10 15.75
C ASN A 159 -16.15 9.87 14.84
N ALA A 160 -16.94 9.85 13.76
CA ALA A 160 -17.03 8.71 12.85
C ALA A 160 -17.46 9.11 11.42
N VAL A 161 -17.03 8.31 10.44
CA VAL A 161 -17.54 8.31 9.06
C VAL A 161 -18.49 7.13 8.89
N ARG A 162 -19.66 7.35 8.29
CA ARG A 162 -20.56 6.25 7.94
C ARG A 162 -20.13 5.62 6.62
N LEU A 163 -19.72 4.35 6.65
CA LEU A 163 -19.40 3.57 5.46
C LEU A 163 -20.56 2.64 5.11
N GLU A 164 -21.08 2.77 3.89
CA GLU A 164 -22.05 1.84 3.30
C GLU A 164 -21.30 0.70 2.58
N VAL A 165 -21.50 -0.55 3.00
CA VAL A 165 -20.88 -1.75 2.44
C VAL A 165 -21.91 -2.87 2.33
N ALA A 166 -22.08 -3.46 1.15
CA ALA A 166 -23.01 -4.56 0.89
C ALA A 166 -24.45 -4.33 1.40
N GLY A 167 -24.94 -3.08 1.34
CA GLY A 167 -26.28 -2.70 1.82
C GLY A 167 -26.41 -2.52 3.35
N HIS A 168 -25.28 -2.50 4.06
CA HIS A 168 -25.21 -2.21 5.50
C HIS A 168 -24.39 -0.93 5.75
N SER A 169 -24.75 -0.20 6.80
CA SER A 169 -24.00 0.96 7.28
C SER A 169 -23.14 0.59 8.49
N ILE A 170 -21.87 0.98 8.47
CA ILE A 170 -20.93 0.81 9.59
C ILE A 170 -20.32 2.18 9.91
N ASP A 171 -20.32 2.57 11.19
CA ASP A 171 -19.67 3.80 11.63
C ASP A 171 -18.18 3.52 11.90
N TYR A 172 -17.30 4.17 11.15
CA TYR A 172 -15.85 4.07 11.23
C TYR A 172 -15.26 5.16 12.11
N PRO A 173 -14.45 4.86 13.12
CA PRO A 173 -13.89 5.87 14.01
C PRO A 173 -12.95 6.81 13.25
N ILE A 174 -13.07 8.11 13.56
CA ILE A 174 -12.14 9.14 13.11
C ILE A 174 -11.05 9.34 14.16
N GLU A 175 -9.79 9.32 13.72
CA GLU A 175 -8.63 9.71 14.52
C GLU A 175 -8.18 11.11 14.11
N ASN A 176 -8.13 12.05 15.07
CA ASN A 176 -7.53 13.35 14.82
C ASN A 176 -6.01 13.29 15.05
N ARG A 177 -5.23 13.64 14.02
CA ARG A 177 -3.77 13.70 14.08
C ARG A 177 -3.29 15.00 13.47
N ASP A 178 -2.54 15.77 14.26
CA ASP A 178 -1.96 17.05 13.85
C ASP A 178 -2.98 18.01 13.22
N GLY A 179 -4.21 17.99 13.75
CA GLY A 179 -5.31 18.83 13.30
C GLY A 179 -5.99 18.37 12.01
N SER A 180 -5.67 17.17 11.50
CA SER A 180 -6.35 16.53 10.38
C SER A 180 -7.11 15.28 10.84
N ASP A 181 -8.22 14.98 10.19
CA ASP A 181 -9.03 13.81 10.49
C ASP A 181 -8.68 12.62 9.58
N TRP A 182 -8.59 11.44 10.17
CA TRP A 182 -8.12 10.23 9.51
C TRP A 182 -9.03 9.05 9.81
N VAL A 183 -9.17 8.16 8.83
CA VAL A 183 -9.86 6.87 8.99
C VAL A 183 -8.93 5.75 8.57
N ASN A 184 -9.03 4.60 9.25
CA ASN A 184 -8.17 3.45 8.98
C ASN A 184 -9.00 2.24 8.53
N GLY A 185 -8.35 1.35 7.80
CA GLY A 185 -8.89 0.04 7.43
C GLY A 185 -7.77 -0.93 7.07
N PRO A 186 -8.05 -2.24 7.04
CA PRO A 186 -9.36 -2.88 7.24
C PRO A 186 -9.80 -2.96 8.72
N VAL A 187 -11.11 -2.86 8.98
CA VAL A 187 -11.70 -3.00 10.33
C VAL A 187 -12.65 -4.19 10.38
N GLY A 188 -12.19 -5.26 11.04
CA GLY A 188 -12.96 -6.49 11.25
C GLY A 188 -13.24 -7.30 9.98
N ALA A 189 -14.03 -8.37 10.13
CA ALA A 189 -14.30 -9.33 9.04
C ALA A 189 -15.26 -8.80 7.96
N SER A 190 -16.02 -7.74 8.26
CA SER A 190 -17.03 -7.19 7.34
C SER A 190 -16.45 -6.19 6.34
N VAL A 191 -15.27 -5.63 6.61
CA VAL A 191 -14.57 -4.73 5.71
C VAL A 191 -13.12 -5.16 5.65
N ILE A 192 -12.88 -6.03 4.67
CA ILE A 192 -11.58 -6.68 4.47
C ILE A 192 -10.58 -5.80 3.73
N HIS A 193 -11.02 -4.65 3.20
CA HIS A 193 -10.17 -3.74 2.43
C HIS A 193 -9.97 -2.39 3.12
N ALA A 194 -8.74 -1.89 3.05
CA ALA A 194 -8.41 -0.54 3.46
C ALA A 194 -8.98 0.50 2.48
N PRO A 195 -9.09 1.79 2.85
CA PRO A 195 -9.50 2.84 1.91
C PRO A 195 -8.64 2.87 0.64
N PHE A 196 -7.33 2.66 0.83
CA PHE A 196 -6.33 2.48 -0.22
C PHE A 196 -5.56 1.20 0.03
N GLU A 197 -5.34 0.43 -1.02
CA GLU A 197 -4.38 -0.67 -1.05
C GLU A 197 -3.38 -0.43 -2.18
N TYR A 198 -2.12 -0.78 -1.92
CA TYR A 198 -1.04 -0.64 -2.88
C TYR A 198 -0.46 -2.00 -3.18
N ARG A 199 -0.14 -2.23 -4.45
CA ARG A 199 0.63 -3.38 -4.89
C ARG A 199 1.69 -2.90 -5.87
N ILE A 200 2.95 -3.15 -5.56
CA ILE A 200 4.05 -2.94 -6.49
C ILE A 200 4.66 -4.29 -6.81
N HIS A 201 4.81 -4.61 -8.08
CA HIS A 201 5.44 -5.85 -8.52
C HIS A 201 6.30 -5.60 -9.76
N ARG A 202 7.17 -6.56 -10.04
CA ARG A 202 8.00 -6.56 -11.25
C ARG A 202 7.37 -7.46 -12.29
N ASP A 203 7.35 -7.01 -13.53
CA ASP A 203 6.92 -7.81 -14.69
C ASP A 203 7.79 -7.45 -15.89
N SER A 204 8.62 -8.40 -16.34
CA SER A 204 9.29 -8.33 -17.65
C SER A 204 10.05 -7.03 -17.94
N GLY A 205 10.89 -6.56 -17.00
CA GLY A 205 11.64 -5.30 -17.15
C GLY A 205 10.83 -4.03 -16.82
N GLU A 206 9.59 -4.17 -16.36
CA GLU A 206 8.78 -3.07 -15.84
C GLU A 206 8.53 -3.24 -14.33
N MET A 207 8.41 -2.11 -13.63
CA MET A 207 7.76 -2.06 -12.31
C MET A 207 6.35 -1.54 -12.48
N ILE A 208 5.39 -2.28 -11.94
CA ILE A 208 3.97 -1.94 -11.98
C ILE A 208 3.53 -1.55 -10.57
N PHE A 209 2.97 -0.35 -10.44
CA PHE A 209 2.36 0.16 -9.22
C PHE A 209 0.85 0.28 -9.41
N ASP A 210 0.15 -0.69 -8.83
CA ASP A 210 -1.31 -0.73 -8.72
C ASP A 210 -1.76 -0.03 -7.44
N ILE A 211 -2.68 0.93 -7.59
CA ILE A 211 -3.35 1.63 -6.52
C ILE A 211 -4.84 1.29 -6.60
N THR A 212 -5.35 0.60 -5.59
CA THR A 212 -6.77 0.27 -5.49
C THR A 212 -7.45 1.16 -4.46
N ILE A 213 -8.55 1.78 -4.87
CA ILE A 213 -9.33 2.71 -4.07
C ILE A 213 -10.71 2.11 -3.82
N TYR A 214 -11.00 1.77 -2.57
CA TYR A 214 -12.23 1.09 -2.22
C TYR A 214 -13.34 2.03 -1.78
N TRP A 215 -13.04 3.25 -1.33
CA TRP A 215 -14.06 4.13 -0.76
C TRP A 215 -14.40 5.29 -1.70
N SER A 216 -15.69 5.56 -1.86
CA SER A 216 -16.20 6.57 -2.81
C SER A 216 -15.63 7.97 -2.56
N THR A 217 -15.29 8.29 -1.31
CA THR A 217 -14.64 9.53 -0.88
C THR A 217 -13.44 9.90 -1.74
N TRP A 218 -12.57 8.93 -2.06
CA TRP A 218 -11.35 9.15 -2.85
C TRP A 218 -11.42 8.55 -4.25
N SER A 219 -12.59 8.17 -4.73
CA SER A 219 -12.79 7.72 -6.12
C SER A 219 -13.16 8.88 -7.05
N PRO A 220 -13.09 8.73 -8.38
CA PRO A 220 -13.44 9.81 -9.31
C PRO A 220 -14.79 10.47 -9.01
N GLY A 221 -14.78 11.79 -8.83
CA GLY A 221 -15.96 12.58 -8.47
C GLY A 221 -16.18 12.73 -6.95
N GLY A 222 -15.47 11.97 -6.12
CA GLY A 222 -15.47 12.11 -4.66
C GLY A 222 -14.68 13.33 -4.17
N PRO A 223 -14.98 13.83 -2.96
CA PRO A 223 -14.33 15.03 -2.41
C PRO A 223 -12.82 14.87 -2.17
N GLY A 224 -12.33 13.64 -1.96
CA GLY A 224 -10.92 13.31 -1.79
C GLY A 224 -10.16 13.07 -3.11
N TRP A 225 -10.85 12.96 -4.24
CA TRP A 225 -10.23 12.68 -5.54
C TRP A 225 -9.13 13.68 -5.96
N PRO A 226 -9.28 15.00 -5.73
CA PRO A 226 -8.21 15.95 -6.07
C PRO A 226 -6.88 15.66 -5.35
N ALA A 227 -6.90 15.05 -4.16
CA ALA A 227 -5.68 14.65 -3.46
C ALA A 227 -5.02 13.44 -4.12
N VAL A 228 -5.83 12.47 -4.57
CA VAL A 228 -5.36 11.30 -5.33
C VAL A 228 -4.71 11.74 -6.64
N GLU A 229 -5.36 12.60 -7.42
CA GLU A 229 -4.81 13.11 -8.68
C GLU A 229 -3.51 13.90 -8.48
N ARG A 230 -3.35 14.61 -7.35
CA ARG A 230 -2.05 15.21 -7.01
C ARG A 230 -0.97 14.16 -6.73
N GLY A 231 -1.30 13.08 -6.03
CA GLY A 231 -0.40 11.95 -5.80
C GLY A 231 0.04 11.30 -7.12
N ILE A 232 -0.91 11.04 -8.02
CA ILE A 232 -0.64 10.51 -9.37
C ILE A 232 0.26 11.47 -10.14
N ALA A 233 -0.06 12.77 -10.13
CA ALA A 233 0.70 13.79 -10.85
C ALA A 233 2.15 13.91 -10.38
N ARG A 234 2.44 13.70 -9.08
CA ARG A 234 3.81 13.65 -8.55
C ARG A 234 4.61 12.50 -9.16
N LEU A 235 3.99 11.32 -9.31
CA LEU A 235 4.64 10.16 -9.91
C LEU A 235 4.83 10.35 -11.42
N THR A 236 3.79 10.82 -12.12
CA THR A 236 3.87 11.03 -13.58
C THR A 236 4.69 12.25 -13.99
N GLY A 237 5.06 13.11 -13.04
CA GLY A 237 6.07 14.15 -13.27
C GLY A 237 7.51 13.61 -13.28
N GLY A 238 7.70 12.35 -12.88
CA GLY A 238 8.96 11.60 -12.96
C GLY A 238 8.92 10.53 -14.05
N GLU A 239 9.39 9.33 -13.73
CA GLU A 239 9.56 8.21 -14.68
C GLU A 239 8.35 7.26 -14.75
N TRP A 240 7.32 7.49 -13.92
CA TRP A 240 6.11 6.67 -13.92
C TRP A 240 5.14 7.13 -15.01
N GLU A 241 4.56 6.19 -15.74
CA GLU A 241 3.52 6.43 -16.73
C GLU A 241 2.18 5.85 -16.27
N ARG A 242 1.08 6.59 -16.46
CA ARG A 242 -0.27 6.08 -16.20
C ARG A 242 -0.72 5.16 -17.32
N GLU A 243 -1.12 3.95 -16.97
CA GLU A 243 -1.76 3.02 -17.90
C GLU A 243 -3.27 3.22 -17.89
N TRP A 244 -3.85 3.32 -19.09
CA TRP A 244 -5.30 3.39 -19.26
C TRP A 244 -5.85 1.96 -19.28
N VAL A 245 -6.35 1.50 -18.14
CA VAL A 245 -7.08 0.24 -18.05
C VAL A 245 -8.51 0.49 -18.56
N ASN A 246 -8.87 -0.14 -19.69
CA ASN A 246 -10.22 -0.07 -20.28
C ASN A 246 -11.22 -0.97 -19.55
#